data_AF-A0A815YZP9-F1
#
_entry.id   AF-A0A815YZP9-F1
#
_cell.length_a   1.000
_cell.length_b   1.000
_cell.length_c   1.000
_cell.angle_alpha   90.00
_cell.angle_beta   90.00
_cell.angle_gamma   90.00
#
_symmetry.space_group_name_H-M   'P 1'
#
loop_
_entity.id
_entity.type
_entity.pdbx_description
1 polymer ?
#
loop_
_entity_poly.entity_id
_entity_poly.type
_entity_poly.pdbx_seq_one_letter_code
_entity_poly.pdbx_strand_id
1 'polypeptide(L)'
;FGKSSGSPTELGLYIDAQTAYDYLIYRQKILPENIIVLGTSLGASVAIQLVSDPLNHVKLAIFENAFISVPEIAKYFLTYAKSVIGITKSIGFIYLFDSLTKV
;
A
#
# COMPACT_ATOMS: atom_id res chain seq x y z
N PHE A 1 -3.18 -11.87 -4.89
CA PHE A 1 -1.79 -11.86 -5.41
C PHE A 1 -1.18 -13.24 -5.21
N GLY A 2 -0.40 -13.76 -6.17
CA GLY A 2 0.14 -15.12 -6.07
C GLY A 2 -0.96 -16.17 -5.97
N LYS A 3 -1.03 -16.89 -4.85
CA LYS A 3 -2.07 -17.91 -4.56
C LYS A 3 -3.26 -17.36 -3.77
N SER A 4 -3.22 -16.11 -3.30
CA SER A 4 -4.35 -15.50 -2.58
C SER A 4 -5.51 -15.24 -3.54
N SER A 5 -6.73 -15.51 -3.07
CA SER A 5 -7.99 -15.28 -3.79
C SER A 5 -8.38 -13.79 -3.82
N GLY A 6 -9.51 -13.49 -4.48
CA GLY A 6 -10.06 -12.14 -4.56
C GLY A 6 -9.40 -11.27 -5.63
N SER A 7 -9.76 -9.99 -5.61
CA SER A 7 -9.22 -8.96 -6.51
C SER A 7 -8.61 -7.83 -5.69
N PRO A 8 -7.47 -7.27 -6.10
CA PRO A 8 -6.82 -6.19 -5.37
C PRO A 8 -7.71 -4.95 -5.42
N THR A 9 -8.17 -4.52 -4.25
CA THR A 9 -8.75 -3.21 -4.01
C THR A 9 -8.00 -2.60 -2.86
N GLU A 10 -8.02 -1.28 -2.76
CA GLU A 10 -7.31 -0.60 -1.70
C GLU A 10 -7.77 -1.01 -0.29
N LEU A 11 -9.09 -0.97 -0.05
CA LEU A 11 -9.69 -1.46 1.19
C LEU A 11 -9.34 -2.94 1.42
N GLY A 12 -9.34 -3.76 0.35
CA GLY A 12 -8.93 -5.16 0.42
C GLY A 12 -7.49 -5.31 0.90
N LEU A 13 -6.56 -4.50 0.39
CA LEU A 13 -5.16 -4.53 0.83
C LEU A 13 -4.99 -4.13 2.30
N TYR A 14 -5.78 -3.18 2.80
CA TYR A 14 -5.79 -2.83 4.22
C TYR A 14 -6.32 -3.96 5.10
N ILE A 15 -7.41 -4.61 4.67
CA ILE A 15 -7.97 -5.78 5.35
C ILE A 15 -6.96 -6.93 5.35
N ASP A 16 -6.29 -7.18 4.22
CA ASP A 16 -5.27 -8.22 4.10
C ASP A 16 -4.09 -7.95 5.04
N ALA A 17 -3.65 -6.69 5.14
CA ALA A 17 -2.58 -6.28 6.06
C ALA A 17 -2.97 -6.47 7.53
N GLN A 18 -4.18 -6.05 7.92
CA GLN A 18 -4.70 -6.27 9.27
C GLN A 18 -4.80 -7.76 9.58
N THR A 19 -5.32 -8.55 8.65
CA THR A 19 -5.46 -10.01 8.80
C THR A 19 -4.10 -10.68 9.02
N ALA A 20 -3.06 -10.23 8.32
CA ALA A 20 -1.70 -10.72 8.51
C ALA A 20 -1.14 -10.35 9.90
N TYR A 21 -1.36 -9.12 10.35
CA TYR A 21 -0.96 -8.68 11.70
C TYR A 21 -1.69 -9.48 12.79
N ASP A 22 -3.01 -9.60 12.69
CA ASP A 22 -3.85 -10.37 13.61
C ASP A 22 -3.43 -11.84 13.66
N TYR A 23 -3.03 -12.41 12.54
CA TYR A 23 -2.49 -13.77 12.51
C TYR A 23 -1.21 -13.90 13.36
N LEU A 24 -0.29 -12.95 13.27
CA LEU A 24 0.94 -12.96 14.08
C LEU A 24 0.62 -12.84 15.57
N ILE A 25 -0.27 -11.92 15.95
CA ILE A 25 -0.64 -11.68 17.35
C ILE A 25 -1.45 -12.86 17.91
N TYR A 26 -2.56 -13.22 17.27
CA TYR A 26 -3.56 -14.11 17.89
C TYR A 26 -3.28 -15.58 17.62
N ARG A 27 -2.73 -15.93 16.45
CA ARG A 27 -2.45 -17.33 16.08
C ARG A 27 -1.02 -17.72 16.40
N GLN A 28 -0.05 -16.88 16.06
CA GLN A 28 1.38 -17.16 16.32
C GLN A 28 1.83 -16.71 17.72
N LYS A 29 1.00 -15.93 18.45
CA LYS A 29 1.31 -15.43 19.80
C LYS A 29 2.61 -14.62 19.85
N ILE A 30 2.93 -13.94 18.74
CA ILE A 30 4.07 -13.03 18.67
C ILE A 30 3.68 -11.75 19.39
N LEU A 31 4.54 -11.28 20.29
CA LEU A 31 4.30 -10.03 20.98
C LEU A 31 4.54 -8.84 20.04
N PRO A 32 3.73 -7.77 20.10
CA PRO A 32 3.85 -6.58 19.26
C PRO A 32 5.28 -6.00 19.16
N GLU A 33 6.01 -5.98 20.27
CA GLU A 33 7.40 -5.48 20.36
C GLU A 33 8.43 -6.33 19.61
N ASN A 34 8.01 -7.48 19.06
CA ASN A 34 8.82 -8.33 18.20
C ASN A 34 8.42 -8.24 16.72
N ILE A 35 7.47 -7.37 16.38
CA ILE A 35 7.00 -7.17 15.00
C ILE A 35 7.65 -5.93 14.41
N ILE A 36 8.25 -6.08 13.23
CA ILE A 36 8.71 -4.98 12.38
C ILE A 36 7.87 -4.99 11.12
N VAL A 37 7.29 -3.84 10.77
CA VAL A 37 6.53 -3.67 9.54
C VAL A 37 7.45 -3.05 8.49
N LEU A 38 7.59 -3.71 7.35
CA LEU A 38 8.33 -3.20 6.19
C LEU A 38 7.36 -3.00 5.02
N GLY A 39 7.23 -1.76 4.57
CA GLY A 39 6.45 -1.39 3.40
C GLY A 39 7.35 -0.90 2.27
N THR A 40 7.21 -1.46 1.07
CA THR A 40 8.01 -1.08 -0.11
C THR A 40 7.11 -0.68 -1.27
N SER A 41 7.46 0.40 -1.99
CA SER A 41 6.66 0.89 -3.13
C SER A 41 5.18 1.07 -2.74
N LEU A 42 4.24 0.42 -3.43
CA LEU A 42 2.81 0.44 -3.08
C LEU A 42 2.53 -0.11 -1.67
N GLY A 43 3.31 -1.10 -1.22
CA GLY A 43 3.18 -1.69 0.10
C GLY A 43 3.52 -0.71 1.23
N ALA A 44 4.23 0.39 0.94
CA ALA A 44 4.49 1.43 1.92
C ALA A 44 3.19 2.11 2.39
N SER A 45 2.29 2.45 1.47
CA SER A 45 1.00 3.05 1.83
C SER A 45 0.14 2.11 2.68
N VAL A 46 0.12 0.82 2.33
CA VAL A 46 -0.58 -0.23 3.09
C VAL A 46 0.02 -0.40 4.50
N ALA A 47 1.35 -0.41 4.60
CA ALA A 47 2.05 -0.50 5.87
C ALA A 47 1.82 0.73 6.77
N ILE A 48 1.84 1.95 6.19
CA ILE A 48 1.51 3.18 6.91
C ILE A 48 0.09 3.11 7.47
N GLN A 49 -0.88 2.71 6.65
CA GLN A 49 -2.27 2.57 7.11
C GLN A 49 -2.39 1.58 8.28
N LEU A 50 -1.69 0.44 8.20
CA LEU A 50 -1.69 -0.57 9.27
C LEU A 50 -1.14 0.01 10.59
N VAL A 51 0.02 0.66 10.57
CA VAL A 51 0.66 1.16 11.80
C VAL A 51 0.10 2.50 12.29
N SER A 52 -0.75 3.16 11.50
CA SER A 52 -1.45 4.38 11.91
C SER A 52 -2.66 4.09 12.80
N ASP A 53 -3.15 2.84 12.81
CA ASP A 53 -4.18 2.42 13.75
C ASP A 53 -3.58 2.35 15.17
N PRO A 54 -4.11 3.09 16.16
CA PRO A 54 -3.58 3.10 17.52
C PRO A 54 -3.65 1.73 18.23
N LEU A 55 -4.44 0.78 17.71
CA LEU A 55 -4.54 -0.59 18.24
C LEU A 55 -3.40 -1.50 17.72
N ASN A 56 -2.70 -1.09 16.67
CA ASN A 56 -1.64 -1.87 16.05
C ASN A 56 -0.27 -1.42 16.56
N HIS A 57 0.16 -2.02 17.67
CA HIS A 57 1.50 -1.80 18.21
C HIS A 57 2.56 -2.60 17.42
N VAL A 58 3.68 -1.96 17.10
CA VAL A 58 4.82 -2.60 16.45
C VAL A 58 6.10 -2.05 17.04
N LYS A 59 7.19 -2.81 16.94
CA LYS A 59 8.51 -2.35 17.38
C LYS A 59 9.02 -1.18 16.54
N LEU A 60 8.85 -1.30 15.22
CA LEU A 60 9.40 -0.39 14.23
C LEU A 60 8.62 -0.54 12.92
N ALA A 61 8.47 0.57 12.20
CA ALA A 61 8.00 0.59 10.82
C ALA A 61 9.08 1.18 9.91
N ILE A 62 9.33 0.52 8.78
CA ILE A 62 10.30 0.95 7.77
C ILE A 62 9.55 1.09 6.45
N PHE A 63 9.75 2.22 5.78
CA PHE A 63 9.12 2.51 4.49
C PHE A 63 10.22 2.80 3.46
N GLU A 64 10.27 2.00 2.39
CA GLU A 64 11.25 2.16 1.32
C GLU A 64 10.58 2.50 0.00
N ASN A 65 11.16 3.48 -0.70
CA ASN A 65 10.67 3.93 -2.01
C ASN A 65 9.16 4.18 -2.03
N ALA A 66 8.63 4.71 -0.92
CA ALA A 66 7.24 5.06 -0.79
C ALA A 66 6.91 6.22 -1.71
N PHE A 67 5.70 6.20 -2.28
CA PHE A 67 5.16 7.35 -3.00
C PHE A 67 3.97 7.92 -2.24
N ILE A 68 3.78 9.23 -2.35
CA ILE A 68 2.75 9.96 -1.62
C ILE A 68 1.36 9.67 -2.22
N SER A 69 1.26 9.44 -3.52
CA SER A 69 -0.01 9.01 -4.13
C SER A 69 0.16 8.26 -5.45
N VAL A 70 -0.72 7.26 -5.68
CA VAL A 70 -0.79 6.54 -6.97
C VAL A 70 -1.14 7.48 -8.13
N PRO A 71 -2.09 8.43 -8.00
CA PRO A 71 -2.39 9.37 -9.08
C PRO A 71 -1.20 10.26 -9.43
N GLU A 72 -0.42 10.72 -8.45
CA GLU A 72 0.74 11.57 -8.69
C GLU A 72 1.87 10.81 -9.37
N ILE A 73 2.17 9.59 -8.92
CA ILE A 73 3.18 8.76 -9.61
C ILE A 73 2.70 8.37 -11.01
N ALA A 74 1.41 8.07 -11.19
CA ALA A 74 0.82 7.81 -12.50
C ALA A 74 0.92 9.06 -13.41
N LYS A 75 0.63 10.25 -12.88
CA LYS A 75 0.80 11.52 -13.61
C LYS A 75 2.25 11.74 -14.02
N TYR A 76 3.20 11.48 -13.13
CA TYR A 76 4.63 11.56 -13.43
C TYR A 76 5.01 10.64 -14.60
N PHE A 77 4.65 9.35 -14.51
CA PHE A 77 4.93 8.36 -15.56
C PHE A 77 4.22 8.69 -16.88
N LEU A 78 2.96 9.12 -16.84
CA LEU A 78 2.20 9.49 -18.04
C LEU A 78 2.76 10.76 -18.71
N THR A 79 3.21 11.72 -17.91
CA THR A 79 3.84 12.96 -18.43
C THR A 79 5.17 12.62 -19.10
N TYR A 80 5.99 11.78 -18.46
CA TYR A 80 7.23 11.28 -19.05
C TYR A 80 6.98 10.45 -20.32
N ALA A 81 5.99 9.56 -20.32
CA ALA A 81 5.63 8.76 -21.48
C ALA A 81 5.12 9.63 -22.65
N LYS A 82 4.38 10.70 -22.36
CA LYS A 82 3.96 11.70 -23.36
C LYS A 82 5.16 12.45 -23.94
N SER A 83 6.09 12.89 -23.10
CA SER A 83 7.24 13.70 -23.55
C SER A 83 8.30 12.89 -24.30
N VAL A 84 8.44 11.59 -24.00
CA VAL A 84 9.48 10.73 -24.60
C VAL A 84 8.94 9.86 -25.73
N ILE A 85 7.67 9.42 -25.66
CA ILE A 85 7.15 8.33 -26.48
C ILE A 85 5.92 8.74 -27.32
N GLY A 86 5.39 9.96 -27.13
CA GLY A 86 4.28 10.47 -27.95
C GLY A 86 2.92 9.78 -27.74
N ILE A 87 2.74 8.99 -26.67
CA ILE A 87 1.49 8.27 -26.40
C ILE A 87 0.43 9.23 -25.84
N THR A 88 -0.63 9.49 -26.60
CA THR A 88 -1.65 10.51 -26.28
C THR A 88 -2.92 9.98 -25.59
N LYS A 89 -3.14 8.67 -25.47
CA LYS A 89 -4.36 8.10 -24.85
C LYS A 89 -4.07 7.19 -23.66
N SER A 90 -4.56 7.56 -22.49
CA SER A 90 -4.53 6.73 -21.28
C SER A 90 -5.82 6.94 -20.48
N ILE A 91 -6.83 6.08 -20.69
CA ILE A 91 -8.16 6.22 -20.06
C ILE A 91 -8.38 5.23 -18.89
N GLY A 92 -7.53 4.22 -18.69
CA GLY A 92 -7.82 3.13 -17.75
C GLY A 92 -7.14 3.17 -16.37
N PHE A 93 -5.98 3.81 -16.21
CA PHE A 93 -5.11 3.59 -15.05
C PHE A 93 -5.33 4.54 -13.86
N ILE A 94 -5.97 5.68 -14.08
CA ILE A 94 -6.06 6.79 -13.10
C ILE A 94 -7.12 6.52 -12.02
N TYR A 95 -8.13 5.69 -12.30
CA TYR A 95 -9.33 5.54 -11.46
C TYR A 95 -9.27 4.41 -10.42
N LEU A 96 -8.14 3.71 -10.27
CA LEU A 96 -8.09 2.50 -9.44
C LEU A 96 -7.77 2.77 -7.95
N PHE A 97 -7.24 3.94 -7.57
CA PHE A 97 -6.76 4.22 -6.21
C PHE A 97 -6.85 5.73 -5.83
N ASP A 98 -7.98 6.18 -5.25
CA ASP A 98 -8.32 7.59 -4.97
C ASP A 98 -8.28 7.95 -3.45
N SER A 99 -7.36 7.39 -2.69
CA SER A 99 -7.52 7.36 -1.24
C SER A 99 -6.66 8.28 -0.41
N LEU A 100 -5.66 8.87 -1.03
CA LEU A 100 -4.74 9.79 -0.35
C LEU A 100 -5.05 11.26 -0.67
N THR A 101 -6.22 11.53 -1.27
CA THR A 101 -6.77 12.90 -1.43
C THR A 101 -7.51 13.40 -0.18
N LYS A 102 -7.62 12.59 0.87
CA LYS A 102 -8.43 12.86 2.08
C LYS A 102 -7.63 12.96 3.39
N VAL A 103 -6.39 13.44 3.33
CA VAL A 103 -5.63 13.89 4.51
C VAL A 103 -5.61 15.41 4.53
#